data_AF-A0A957B314-F1
#
_entry.id   AF-A0A957B314-F1
#
_cell.length_a   1.000
_cell.length_b   1.000
_cell.length_c   1.000
_cell.angle_alpha   90.00
_cell.angle_beta   90.00
_cell.angle_gamma   90.00
#
_symmetry.space_group_name_H-M   'P 1'
#
loop_
_entity.id
_entity.type
_entity.pdbx_description
1 polymer ?
#
loop_
_entity_poly.entity_id
_entity_poly.type
_entity_poly.pdbx_seq_one_letter_code
_entity_poly.pdbx_strand_id
1 'polypeptide(L)'
;MSFAEAFPHLKYFFSVHFHQFWLTMHLHSKDLEAEWDDKQKTYEIHVIDFKMIVDSKRVSATISELETLINMRLTEEELRTACNRELGSFVYPPGLGLTYQEWLENILALLKSDIDR
;
A
#
# COMPACT_ATOMS: atom_id res chain seq x y z
N MET A 1 7.71 -7.44 20.58
CA MET A 1 6.54 -6.78 19.98
C MET A 1 6.72 -6.90 18.48
N SER A 2 5.75 -7.49 17.80
CA SER A 2 5.76 -7.67 16.34
C SER A 2 5.38 -6.36 15.64
N PHE A 3 5.72 -6.22 14.35
CA PHE A 3 5.25 -5.10 13.52
C PHE A 3 3.72 -5.04 13.47
N ALA A 4 3.05 -6.19 13.51
CA ALA A 4 1.58 -6.23 13.53
C ALA A 4 0.98 -5.59 14.81
N GLU A 5 1.66 -5.70 15.95
CA GLU A 5 1.26 -5.07 17.21
C GLU A 5 1.64 -3.59 17.25
N ALA A 6 2.80 -3.22 16.69
CA ALA A 6 3.30 -1.85 16.69
C ALA A 6 2.59 -0.96 15.65
N PHE A 7 2.11 -1.55 14.55
CA PHE A 7 1.51 -0.82 13.42
C PHE A 7 0.14 -1.42 13.03
N PRO A 8 -0.86 -1.32 13.91
CA PRO A 8 -2.18 -1.91 13.67
C PRO A 8 -2.93 -1.29 12.47
N HIS A 9 -2.71 -0.02 12.15
CA HIS A 9 -3.35 0.62 11.00
C HIS A 9 -2.71 0.22 9.67
N LEU A 10 -1.38 0.09 9.62
CA LEU A 10 -0.67 -0.51 8.49
C LEU A 10 -1.07 -1.97 8.31
N LYS A 11 -1.21 -2.71 9.41
CA LYS A 11 -1.69 -4.10 9.35
C LYS A 11 -3.04 -4.17 8.68
N TYR A 12 -3.98 -3.32 9.08
CA TYR A 12 -5.30 -3.25 8.45
C TYR A 12 -5.20 -2.88 6.97
N PHE A 13 -4.50 -1.78 6.66
CA PHE A 13 -4.33 -1.28 5.30
C PHE A 13 -3.76 -2.35 4.37
N PHE A 14 -2.62 -2.96 4.73
CA PHE A 14 -1.99 -3.97 3.89
C PHE A 14 -2.81 -5.25 3.75
N SER A 15 -3.39 -5.76 4.83
CA SER A 15 -4.17 -7.00 4.77
C SER A 15 -5.51 -6.89 4.04
N VAL A 16 -6.12 -5.70 4.02
CA VAL A 16 -7.41 -5.46 3.36
C VAL A 16 -7.23 -5.05 1.91
N HIS A 17 -6.33 -4.11 1.61
CA HIS A 17 -6.19 -3.54 0.27
C HIS A 17 -5.18 -4.29 -0.60
N PHE A 18 -4.26 -5.03 0.02
CA PHE A 18 -3.21 -5.79 -0.66
C PHE A 18 -3.27 -7.27 -0.30
N HIS A 19 -4.47 -7.84 -0.21
CA HIS A 19 -4.70 -9.27 0.01
C HIS A 19 -4.36 -10.11 -1.24
N GLN A 20 -4.38 -11.44 -1.14
CA GLN A 20 -3.96 -12.36 -2.22
C GLN A 20 -4.66 -12.19 -3.59
N PHE A 21 -5.81 -11.52 -3.66
CA PHE A 21 -6.55 -11.26 -4.91
C PHE A 21 -6.60 -9.78 -5.28
N TRP A 22 -5.73 -8.94 -4.69
CA TRP A 22 -5.73 -7.49 -4.88
C TRP A 22 -5.72 -7.10 -6.36
N LEU A 23 -4.87 -7.74 -7.17
CA LEU A 23 -4.79 -7.53 -8.62
C LEU A 23 -6.13 -7.72 -9.35
N THR A 24 -7.04 -8.53 -8.79
CA THR A 24 -8.31 -8.87 -9.44
C THR A 24 -9.47 -7.95 -9.10
N MET A 25 -9.33 -7.11 -8.07
CA MET A 25 -10.42 -6.28 -7.58
C MET A 25 -10.92 -5.26 -8.60
N HIS A 26 -10.02 -4.78 -9.48
CA HIS A 26 -10.35 -3.81 -10.51
C HIS A 26 -10.46 -4.40 -11.92
N LEU A 27 -10.31 -5.73 -12.08
CA LEU A 27 -10.36 -6.40 -13.40
C LEU A 27 -11.79 -6.49 -13.99
N HIS A 28 -12.85 -6.21 -13.22
CA HIS A 28 -14.23 -6.42 -13.67
C HIS A 28 -14.89 -5.19 -14.32
N SER A 29 -14.16 -4.07 -14.46
CA SER A 29 -14.65 -2.93 -15.25
C SER A 29 -14.28 -3.15 -16.71
N LYS A 30 -15.27 -3.42 -17.56
CA LYS A 30 -15.11 -3.55 -19.01
C LYS A 30 -14.46 -2.34 -19.69
N ASP A 31 -14.46 -1.18 -19.02
CA ASP A 31 -13.86 0.06 -19.53
C ASP A 31 -12.37 0.19 -19.16
N LEU A 32 -11.84 -0.62 -18.21
CA LEU A 32 -10.44 -0.59 -17.78
C LEU A 32 -9.52 -1.56 -18.56
N GLU A 33 -10.09 -2.53 -19.29
CA GLU A 33 -9.28 -3.46 -20.11
C GLU A 33 -8.54 -2.75 -21.24
N ALA A 34 -9.05 -1.61 -21.73
CA ALA A 34 -8.44 -0.82 -22.80
C ALA A 34 -7.35 0.15 -22.32
N GLU A 35 -7.34 0.52 -21.03
CA GLU A 35 -6.32 1.38 -20.42
C GLU A 35 -5.13 0.58 -19.85
N TRP A 36 -5.22 -0.76 -19.83
CA TRP A 36 -4.15 -1.63 -19.33
C TRP A 36 -2.89 -1.72 -20.19
N ASP A 37 -2.87 -1.11 -21.37
CA ASP A 37 -1.65 -1.03 -22.18
C ASP A 37 -0.63 -0.03 -21.60
N ASP A 38 -1.02 0.82 -20.63
CA ASP A 38 -0.14 1.87 -20.12
C ASP A 38 -0.11 1.94 -18.59
N LYS A 39 0.74 1.10 -17.98
CA LYS A 39 1.61 1.38 -16.81
C LYS A 39 1.07 2.15 -15.59
N GLN A 40 -0.23 2.35 -15.40
CA GLN A 40 -0.74 2.82 -14.12
C GLN A 40 -0.51 1.71 -13.12
N LYS A 41 0.43 1.97 -12.21
CA LYS A 41 0.89 1.02 -11.21
C LYS A 41 -0.32 0.58 -10.39
N THR A 42 -0.74 -0.66 -10.57
CA THR A 42 -2.03 -1.20 -10.08
C THR A 42 -2.27 -0.96 -8.59
N TYR A 43 -1.20 -0.90 -7.79
CA TYR A 43 -1.33 -0.67 -6.35
C TYR A 43 -1.81 0.73 -5.99
N GLU A 44 -1.61 1.74 -6.85
CA GLU A 44 -1.95 3.14 -6.57
C GLU A 44 -3.47 3.32 -6.44
N ILE A 45 -4.25 2.62 -7.28
CA ILE A 45 -5.73 2.61 -7.20
C ILE A 45 -6.19 2.12 -5.83
N HIS A 46 -5.57 1.05 -5.29
CA HIS A 46 -5.91 0.55 -3.96
C HIS A 46 -5.58 1.55 -2.84
N VAL A 47 -4.54 2.37 -3.00
CA VAL A 47 -4.22 3.45 -2.07
C VAL A 47 -5.28 4.55 -2.13
N ILE A 48 -5.70 4.94 -3.34
CA ILE A 48 -6.75 5.95 -3.55
C ILE A 48 -8.09 5.46 -2.98
N ASP A 49 -8.48 4.23 -3.28
CA ASP A 49 -9.69 3.60 -2.74
C ASP A 49 -9.71 3.60 -1.22
N PHE A 50 -8.59 3.24 -0.59
CA PHE A 50 -8.47 3.32 0.87
C PHE A 50 -8.76 4.74 1.38
N LYS A 51 -8.17 5.78 0.78
CA LYS A 51 -8.43 7.18 1.18
C LYS A 51 -9.88 7.61 0.98
N MET A 52 -10.55 7.07 -0.03
CA MET A 52 -11.93 7.44 -0.36
C MET A 52 -12.97 6.74 0.53
N ILE A 53 -12.70 5.50 0.94
CA ILE A 53 -13.65 4.65 1.67
C ILE A 53 -13.47 4.80 3.19
N VAL A 54 -12.24 4.99 3.65
CA VAL A 54 -11.90 4.99 5.06
C VAL A 54 -11.96 6.40 5.66
N ASP A 55 -12.36 6.49 6.93
CA ASP A 55 -12.44 7.78 7.62
C ASP A 55 -11.06 8.45 7.77
N SER A 56 -11.07 9.78 7.78
CA SER A 56 -9.84 10.58 7.79
C SER A 56 -8.95 10.33 9.01
N LYS A 57 -9.48 9.91 10.16
CA LYS A 57 -8.65 9.60 11.34
C LYS A 57 -7.83 8.35 11.10
N ARG A 58 -8.43 7.31 10.52
CA ARG A 58 -7.71 6.07 10.19
C ARG A 58 -6.71 6.29 9.05
N VAL A 59 -7.02 7.13 8.07
CA VAL A 59 -6.03 7.54 7.05
C VAL A 59 -4.83 8.24 7.69
N SER A 60 -5.07 9.25 8.55
CA SER A 60 -3.98 9.95 9.25
C SER A 60 -3.15 9.04 10.13
N ALA A 61 -3.77 8.09 10.84
CA ALA A 61 -3.04 7.14 11.67
C ALA A 61 -2.18 6.18 10.83
N THR A 62 -2.69 5.74 9.68
CA THR A 62 -1.93 4.93 8.70
C THR A 62 -0.72 5.70 8.17
N ILE A 63 -0.89 7.00 7.87
CA ILE A 63 0.21 7.88 7.46
C ILE A 63 1.29 7.94 8.54
N SER A 64 0.92 8.21 9.79
CA SER A 64 1.90 8.30 10.90
C SER A 64 2.66 7.00 11.14
N GLU A 65 1.97 5.86 11.06
CA GLU A 65 2.62 4.54 11.15
C GLU A 65 3.57 4.29 9.98
N LEU A 66 3.17 4.66 8.75
CA LEU A 66 4.00 4.52 7.56
C LEU A 66 5.27 5.37 7.64
N GLU A 67 5.15 6.62 8.07
CA GLU A 67 6.29 7.51 8.33
C GLU A 67 7.23 6.91 9.37
N THR A 68 6.67 6.32 10.43
CA THR A 68 7.48 5.67 11.48
C THR A 68 8.25 4.49 10.90
N LEU A 69 7.59 3.60 10.15
CA LEU A 69 8.22 2.44 9.52
C LEU A 69 9.35 2.86 8.56
N ILE A 70 9.11 3.86 7.71
CA ILE A 70 10.10 4.41 6.78
C ILE A 70 11.31 4.99 7.54
N ASN A 71 11.06 5.71 8.63
CA ASN A 71 12.13 6.32 9.44
C ASN A 71 12.93 5.33 10.30
N MET A 72 12.48 4.08 10.44
CA MET A 72 13.26 3.03 11.10
C MET A 72 14.50 2.62 10.29
N ARG A 73 14.62 3.03 9.02
CA ARG A 73 15.77 2.75 8.14
C ARG A 73 16.13 1.26 8.09
N LEU A 74 15.09 0.43 8.01
CA LEU A 74 15.23 -1.01 7.87
C LEU A 74 15.89 -1.35 6.53
N THR A 75 16.56 -2.50 6.49
CA THR A 75 17.07 -3.06 5.24
C THR A 75 15.92 -3.56 4.36
N GLU A 76 16.16 -3.74 3.07
CA GLU A 76 15.14 -4.25 2.14
C GLU A 76 14.57 -5.62 2.54
N GLU A 77 15.40 -6.49 3.11
CA GLU A 77 14.95 -7.81 3.56
C GLU A 77 14.07 -7.73 4.83
N GLU A 78 14.37 -6.79 5.72
CA GLU A 78 13.55 -6.50 6.89
C GLU A 78 12.23 -5.85 6.50
N LEU A 79 12.24 -4.91 5.55
CA LEU A 79 11.02 -4.31 4.98
C LEU A 79 10.14 -5.37 4.30
N ARG A 80 10.74 -6.26 3.51
CA ARG A 80 10.04 -7.39 2.90
C ARG A 80 9.36 -8.27 3.96
N THR A 81 10.08 -8.57 5.04
CA THR A 81 9.56 -9.38 6.15
C THR A 81 8.41 -8.65 6.86
N ALA A 82 8.60 -7.38 7.22
CA ALA A 82 7.60 -6.55 7.86
C ALA A 82 6.33 -6.44 6.99
N CYS A 83 6.45 -6.06 5.73
CA CYS A 83 5.33 -5.89 4.81
C CYS A 83 4.58 -7.21 4.53
N ASN A 84 5.28 -8.27 4.15
CA ASN A 84 4.62 -9.47 3.61
C ASN A 84 4.25 -10.48 4.69
N ARG A 85 5.08 -10.64 5.73
CA ARG A 85 4.84 -11.65 6.77
C ARG A 85 4.07 -11.09 7.95
N GLU A 86 4.41 -9.88 8.39
CA GLU A 86 3.83 -9.33 9.62
C GLU A 86 2.61 -8.46 9.30
N LEU A 87 2.72 -7.54 8.35
CA LEU A 87 1.65 -6.63 7.96
C LEU A 87 0.69 -7.23 6.91
N GLY A 88 1.09 -8.32 6.25
CA GLY A 88 0.19 -9.14 5.42
C GLY A 88 -0.10 -8.60 4.03
N SER A 89 0.81 -7.80 3.46
CA SER A 89 0.77 -7.43 2.06
C SER A 89 1.17 -8.60 1.15
N PHE A 90 0.40 -8.82 0.08
CA PHE A 90 0.73 -9.74 -1.00
C PHE A 90 1.42 -9.04 -2.18
N VAL A 91 1.69 -7.73 -2.09
CA VAL A 91 2.46 -7.02 -3.10
C VAL A 91 3.92 -7.47 -3.04
N TYR A 92 4.51 -7.65 -4.22
CA TYR A 92 5.95 -7.85 -4.39
C TYR A 92 6.51 -6.69 -5.21
N PRO A 93 6.94 -5.58 -4.57
CA PRO A 93 7.44 -4.38 -5.24
C PRO A 93 8.57 -4.63 -6.25
N PRO A 94 9.53 -5.56 -6.03
CA PRO A 94 10.56 -5.83 -7.03
C PRO A 94 10.00 -6.36 -8.35
N GLY A 95 8.86 -7.06 -8.34
CA GLY A 95 8.15 -7.47 -9.56
C GLY A 95 7.52 -6.29 -10.33
N LEU A 96 7.42 -5.12 -9.70
CA LEU A 96 6.97 -3.86 -10.28
C LEU A 96 8.16 -2.93 -10.62
N GLY A 97 9.40 -3.39 -10.45
CA GLY A 97 10.60 -2.59 -10.66
C GLY A 97 10.87 -1.55 -9.57
N LEU A 98 10.37 -1.77 -8.35
CA LEU A 98 10.56 -0.89 -7.18
C LEU A 98 11.24 -1.65 -6.03
N THR A 99 11.97 -0.95 -5.17
CA THR A 99 12.32 -1.47 -3.85
C THR A 99 11.12 -1.40 -2.89
N TYR A 100 11.19 -2.07 -1.72
CA TYR A 100 10.13 -1.89 -0.72
C TYR A 100 10.15 -0.45 -0.19
N GLN A 101 11.34 0.14 0.00
CA GLN A 101 11.46 1.53 0.42
C GLN A 101 10.75 2.49 -0.56
N GLU A 102 11.06 2.39 -1.85
CA GLU A 102 10.46 3.24 -2.89
C GLU A 102 8.93 3.03 -2.97
N TRP A 103 8.48 1.78 -2.82
CA TRP A 103 7.05 1.48 -2.82
C TRP A 103 6.32 2.08 -1.61
N LEU A 104 6.90 2.00 -0.41
CA LEU A 104 6.33 2.59 0.81
C LEU A 104 6.31 4.12 0.73
N GLU A 105 7.37 4.73 0.20
CA GLU A 105 7.43 6.19 -0.02
C GLU A 105 6.40 6.66 -1.05
N ASN A 106 6.19 5.90 -2.13
CA ASN A 106 5.15 6.18 -3.11
C ASN A 106 3.75 6.08 -2.48
N ILE A 107 3.48 5.04 -1.67
CA ILE A 107 2.21 4.93 -0.92
C ILE A 107 2.04 6.14 -0.01
N LEU A 108 3.09 6.54 0.72
CA LEU A 108 3.02 7.70 1.62
C LEU A 108 2.68 8.99 0.86
N ALA A 109 3.31 9.21 -0.30
CA ALA A 109 3.03 10.36 -1.14
C ALA A 109 1.56 10.36 -1.62
N LEU A 110 1.04 9.21 -2.05
CA LEU A 110 -0.36 9.06 -2.46
C LEU A 110 -1.33 9.25 -1.30
N LEU A 111 -1.02 8.76 -0.10
CA LEU A 111 -1.86 8.99 1.09
C LEU A 111 -1.92 10.46 1.49
N LYS A 112 -0.84 11.21 1.28
CA LYS A 112 -0.74 12.64 1.61
C LYS A 112 -1.22 13.58 0.51
N SER A 113 -1.30 13.14 -0.74
CA SER A 113 -1.73 14.01 -1.84
C SER A 113 -3.17 14.48 -1.63
N ASP A 114 -3.49 15.66 -2.13
CA ASP A 114 -4.90 16.00 -2.32
C ASP A 114 -5.45 15.13 -3.45
N ILE A 115 -6.66 14.59 -3.28
CA ILE A 115 -7.40 13.99 -4.39
C ILE A 115 -8.01 15.18 -5.12
N ASP A 116 -7.38 15.62 -6.21
CA ASP A 116 -8.00 16.58 -7.12
C ASP A 116 -9.34 15.99 -7.56
N ARG A 117 -10.44 16.60 -7.09
CA ARG A 117 -11.82 16.21 -7.40
C ARG A 117 -12.31 16.92 -8.64
#